data_AF-A0A2Y9QQB7-F1
#
_entry.id   AF-A0A2Y9QQB7-F1
#
_cell.length_a   1.000
_cell.length_b   1.000
_cell.length_c   1.000
_cell.angle_alpha   90.00
_cell.angle_beta   90.00
_cell.angle_gamma   90.00
#
_symmetry.space_group_name_H-M   'P 1'
#
loop_
_entity.id
_entity.type
_entity.pdbx_description
1 polymer ?
#
loop_
_entity_poly.entity_id
_entity_poly.type
_entity_poly.pdbx_seq_one_letter_code
_entity_poly.pdbx_strand_id
1 'polypeptide(L)'
;MRHCINCCIQLLPNETCTQPVGCRGGPHPSHQACPACKGENKILFRVDSKQMNLLAVLEVRTEGNESWGGFLRFRKGMRCSLVFVLVIMTLVMASYILSGVHQELLIPSPFHYGGFLSNPGVVDSEGPGDLKEHHHQPSVNNISYVKDYPSIKLIVNSITARIEFTTRQLPDLEDLKKQELHMFSVIPSKFLPNSKSPCWYEEFVGKNTTDPYLTNSYVLYSRRFRSTFDALRKAFWGQLSHTNGKHFRLRCLPHFYIIGQPKCGTTDLYDRLRLHPEVKFSAIKEPHWWTRKRFGDSTDSEPPFLIQDFIHAFQPHAKLIVMLRDPVERLYSDYLYFASSNKSADDFHEKVAEALQLFENCVLDYSLRACVYNNTLNNAMPVRLQVGLYAVYLLDWLSVFSKEQFLILRLEDHASNVKYTMQRVFEFLNLGPLSEKQEALLTKSPASNVRRPEDRNLGPMWPVTQRILQDFYGPFNARLAQVLADEAFMWKKT
;
A
#
# COMPACT_ATOMS: atom_id res chain seq x y z
N MET A 1 15.63 47.60 -24.78
CA MET A 1 15.71 46.14 -24.56
C MET A 1 14.57 45.70 -23.64
N ARG A 2 13.40 45.43 -24.23
CA ARG A 2 12.42 44.52 -23.64
C ARG A 2 12.85 43.12 -24.08
N HIS A 3 13.41 42.32 -23.18
CA HIS A 3 13.37 40.88 -23.39
C HIS A 3 11.93 40.45 -23.15
N CYS A 4 11.16 40.34 -24.23
CA CYS A 4 9.95 39.55 -24.28
C CYS A 4 10.34 38.08 -24.07
N ILE A 5 10.36 37.62 -22.81
CA ILE A 5 10.14 36.21 -22.49
C ILE A 5 8.63 36.05 -22.34
N ASN A 6 7.92 36.21 -23.46
CA ASN A 6 6.50 35.88 -23.61
C ASN A 6 6.33 35.00 -24.85
N CYS A 7 7.16 33.97 -24.95
CA CYS A 7 6.80 32.75 -25.66
C CYS A 7 6.47 31.68 -24.61
N CYS A 8 5.34 31.88 -23.93
CA CYS A 8 4.54 30.75 -23.49
C CYS A 8 4.13 30.01 -24.75
N ILE A 9 4.84 28.93 -25.05
CA ILE A 9 4.41 27.94 -26.03
C ILE A 9 3.13 27.29 -25.43
N GLN A 10 1.98 27.89 -25.70
CA GLN A 10 0.68 27.25 -25.55
C GLN A 10 0.58 26.23 -26.69
N LEU A 11 0.91 24.97 -26.40
CA LEU A 11 0.50 23.86 -27.25
C LEU A 11 -0.98 23.60 -26.99
N LEU A 12 -1.83 24.23 -27.80
CA LEU A 12 -3.21 23.80 -28.01
C LEU A 12 -3.22 22.58 -28.95
N PRO A 13 -4.22 21.69 -28.91
CA PRO A 13 -4.15 20.40 -29.58
C PRO A 13 -4.21 20.44 -31.12
N ASN A 14 -4.40 21.59 -31.78
CA ASN A 14 -4.91 21.61 -33.17
C ASN A 14 -4.40 22.72 -34.11
N GLU A 15 -3.19 23.27 -33.97
CA GLU A 15 -2.67 24.22 -34.99
C GLU A 15 -1.25 23.91 -35.46
N THR A 16 -1.11 23.70 -36.77
CA THR A 16 0.14 23.50 -37.51
C THR A 16 0.88 24.83 -37.69
N CYS A 17 2.19 24.83 -37.45
CA CYS A 17 3.03 26.02 -37.49
C CYS A 17 3.39 26.41 -38.94
N THR A 18 3.20 27.68 -39.32
CA THR A 18 3.85 28.30 -40.50
C THR A 18 4.63 29.56 -40.08
N GLN A 19 5.72 29.82 -40.83
CA GLN A 19 6.98 30.55 -40.56
C GLN A 19 6.96 32.05 -40.13
N PRO A 20 8.13 32.64 -39.74
CA PRO A 20 8.25 33.83 -38.89
C PRO A 20 8.58 35.14 -39.63
N VAL A 21 8.18 36.28 -39.05
CA VAL A 21 8.62 37.64 -39.48
C VAL A 21 9.14 38.42 -38.28
N GLY A 22 10.35 38.98 -38.40
CA GLY A 22 11.10 39.67 -37.34
C GLY A 22 10.88 41.18 -37.24
N CYS A 23 11.35 41.79 -36.14
CA CYS A 23 11.32 43.25 -35.92
C CYS A 23 12.68 43.79 -35.43
N ARG A 24 13.12 44.91 -36.04
CA ARG A 24 14.33 45.71 -35.75
C ARG A 24 14.11 46.72 -34.61
N GLY A 25 15.18 47.14 -33.91
CA GLY A 25 15.21 48.42 -33.17
C GLY A 25 16.43 48.65 -32.23
N GLY A 26 17.13 49.79 -32.40
CA GLY A 26 18.29 50.29 -31.62
C GLY A 26 17.96 51.17 -30.38
N PRO A 27 18.87 52.05 -29.86
CA PRO A 27 19.41 51.90 -28.48
C PRO A 27 19.17 53.02 -27.41
N HIS A 28 19.06 52.59 -26.13
CA HIS A 28 19.43 53.21 -24.79
C HIS A 28 18.82 54.55 -24.27
N PRO A 29 18.96 54.94 -22.96
CA PRO A 29 18.98 54.19 -21.65
C PRO A 29 18.21 54.89 -20.47
N SER A 30 17.71 54.13 -19.47
CA SER A 30 17.66 54.54 -18.04
C SER A 30 17.17 53.41 -17.12
N HIS A 31 17.84 53.26 -15.97
CA HIS A 31 17.62 52.24 -14.93
C HIS A 31 16.43 52.56 -14.03
N GLN A 32 15.48 51.63 -13.87
CA GLN A 32 14.56 51.61 -12.72
C GLN A 32 14.32 50.15 -12.26
N ALA A 33 14.45 49.94 -10.95
CA ALA A 33 14.38 48.66 -10.26
C ALA A 33 12.95 48.07 -10.20
N CYS A 34 12.82 46.75 -10.30
CA CYS A 34 11.55 46.02 -10.15
C CYS A 34 11.11 45.96 -8.66
N PRO A 35 9.80 46.12 -8.35
CA PRO A 35 9.30 45.98 -6.99
C PRO A 35 9.26 44.51 -6.55
N ALA A 36 9.68 44.28 -5.30
CA ALA A 36 9.73 42.98 -4.64
C ALA A 36 8.33 42.34 -4.49
N CYS A 37 8.22 41.04 -4.82
CA CYS A 37 7.03 40.24 -4.56
C CYS A 37 6.85 40.05 -3.04
N LYS A 38 5.70 40.48 -2.51
CA LYS A 38 5.27 40.20 -1.13
C LYS A 38 5.10 38.70 -0.92
N GLY A 39 5.59 38.24 0.23
CA GLY A 39 5.79 36.84 0.58
C GLY A 39 4.56 35.94 0.43
N GLU A 40 4.82 34.74 -0.08
CA GLU A 40 3.87 33.64 -0.17
C GLU A 40 3.35 33.25 1.22
N ASN A 41 2.03 33.08 1.31
CA ASN A 41 1.36 32.46 2.46
C ASN A 41 1.84 31.01 2.60
N LYS A 42 2.88 30.79 3.40
CA LYS A 42 3.31 29.45 3.82
C LYS A 42 2.25 28.85 4.72
N ILE A 43 1.45 27.94 4.18
CA ILE A 43 0.58 27.09 4.99
C ILE A 43 1.48 26.09 5.74
N LEU A 44 1.75 26.36 7.01
CA LEU A 44 2.51 25.50 7.91
C LEU A 44 1.55 24.53 8.61
N PHE A 45 1.56 23.26 8.22
CA PHE A 45 0.82 22.21 8.94
C PHE A 45 1.75 21.53 9.95
N ARG A 46 1.48 21.72 11.25
CA ARG A 46 1.96 20.83 12.32
C ARG A 46 0.95 19.71 12.53
N VAL A 47 1.42 18.47 12.69
CA VAL A 47 0.60 17.32 13.06
C VAL A 47 1.34 16.51 14.12
N ASP A 48 0.80 16.52 15.34
CA ASP A 48 0.85 15.44 16.33
C ASP A 48 -0.63 15.12 16.62
N SER A 49 -1.12 13.93 16.96
CA SER A 49 -0.59 12.58 17.15
C SER A 49 -1.80 11.61 17.18
N LYS A 50 -1.52 10.30 17.04
CA LYS A 50 -2.40 9.11 17.17
C LYS A 50 -3.19 8.58 15.94
N GLN A 51 -3.29 7.25 15.99
CA GLN A 51 -3.41 6.26 14.92
C GLN A 51 -4.86 6.04 14.47
N MET A 52 -5.07 5.90 13.16
CA MET A 52 -6.29 5.30 12.61
C MET A 52 -5.91 3.97 11.95
N ASN A 53 -6.47 2.88 12.46
CA ASN A 53 -6.66 1.66 11.68
C ASN A 53 -7.95 1.86 10.89
N LEU A 54 -7.86 2.03 9.57
CA LEU A 54 -8.98 1.76 8.69
C LEU A 54 -8.43 1.24 7.37
N LEU A 55 -8.77 -0.02 7.10
CA LEU A 55 -8.47 -0.73 5.87
C LEU A 55 -9.10 0.01 4.67
N ALA A 56 -8.31 0.08 3.59
CA ALA A 56 -8.70 0.34 2.20
C ALA A 56 -9.77 1.41 1.98
N VAL A 57 -9.29 2.60 1.62
CA VAL A 57 -10.11 3.73 1.23
C VAL A 57 -10.30 3.74 -0.29
N LEU A 58 -11.55 4.08 -0.66
CA LEU A 58 -12.09 4.54 -1.95
C LEU A 58 -12.58 3.48 -2.93
N GLU A 59 -13.91 3.39 -2.94
CA GLU A 59 -14.76 2.57 -3.77
C GLU A 59 -14.58 2.88 -5.26
N VAL A 60 -14.38 1.80 -6.00
CA VAL A 60 -14.35 1.68 -7.44
C VAL A 60 -15.74 2.04 -7.95
N ARG A 61 -15.85 3.05 -8.82
CA ARG A 61 -17.08 3.22 -9.60
C ARG A 61 -17.04 2.19 -10.72
N THR A 62 -17.51 0.97 -10.44
CA THR A 62 -17.97 0.09 -11.52
C THR A 62 -19.25 0.71 -12.04
N GLU A 63 -19.23 1.27 -13.25
CA GLU A 63 -20.47 1.54 -13.98
C GLU A 63 -21.11 0.18 -14.32
N GLY A 64 -21.90 -0.32 -13.37
CA GLY A 64 -22.83 -1.42 -13.57
C GLY A 64 -24.21 -0.81 -13.81
N ASN A 65 -24.60 -0.80 -15.07
CA ASN A 65 -25.94 -0.46 -15.52
C ASN A 65 -26.91 -1.57 -15.07
N GLU A 66 -27.60 -1.39 -13.95
CA GLU A 66 -28.82 -2.17 -13.65
C GLU A 66 -29.94 -1.24 -13.15
N SER A 67 -30.87 -1.01 -14.07
CA SER A 67 -32.17 -0.41 -13.79
C SER A 67 -33.06 -1.44 -13.09
N TRP A 68 -33.37 -1.27 -11.81
CA TRP A 68 -34.57 -1.86 -11.21
C TRP A 68 -35.35 -0.77 -10.46
N GLY A 69 -36.61 -0.62 -10.84
CA GLY A 69 -37.45 0.51 -10.48
C GLY A 69 -38.16 0.38 -9.14
N GLY A 70 -38.78 1.49 -8.74
CA GLY A 70 -40.07 1.48 -8.05
C GLY A 70 -40.07 1.30 -6.53
N PHE A 71 -40.47 2.38 -5.84
CA PHE A 71 -41.30 2.39 -4.63
C PHE A 71 -40.72 1.83 -3.30
N LEU A 72 -40.33 2.74 -2.39
CA LEU A 72 -41.18 3.23 -1.30
C LEU A 72 -40.39 4.12 -0.33
N ARG A 73 -40.78 5.40 -0.30
CA ARG A 73 -40.50 6.30 0.83
C ARG A 73 -41.24 5.79 2.06
N PHE A 74 -40.54 5.56 3.17
CA PHE A 74 -41.13 5.78 4.49
C PHE A 74 -40.14 6.44 5.45
N ARG A 75 -40.55 7.60 5.96
CA ARG A 75 -39.93 8.37 7.02
C ARG A 75 -40.92 8.36 8.18
N LYS A 76 -40.40 8.15 9.40
CA LYS A 76 -41.06 8.17 10.74
C LYS A 76 -41.68 6.85 11.25
N GLY A 77 -41.10 6.35 12.33
CA GLY A 77 -41.64 5.27 13.18
C GLY A 77 -40.69 4.83 14.30
N MET A 78 -40.01 5.76 14.98
CA MET A 78 -39.04 5.46 16.06
C MET A 78 -39.75 5.10 17.39
N ARG A 79 -40.69 4.15 17.36
CA ARG A 79 -41.29 3.55 18.56
C ARG A 79 -41.56 2.04 18.45
N CYS A 80 -41.54 1.45 17.25
CA CYS A 80 -41.69 -0.01 17.10
C CYS A 80 -40.39 -0.81 17.27
N SER A 81 -39.22 -0.15 17.27
CA SER A 81 -37.93 -0.84 17.33
C SER A 81 -37.62 -1.44 18.71
N LEU A 82 -38.07 -0.82 19.80
CA LEU A 82 -37.74 -1.30 21.15
C LEU A 82 -38.55 -2.54 21.53
N VAL A 83 -39.84 -2.57 21.16
CA VAL A 83 -40.70 -3.74 21.40
C VAL A 83 -40.21 -4.93 20.57
N PHE A 84 -39.81 -4.69 19.32
CA PHE A 84 -39.28 -5.76 18.46
C PHE A 84 -37.95 -6.32 19.00
N VAL A 85 -37.05 -5.46 19.49
CA VAL A 85 -35.79 -5.89 20.11
C VAL A 85 -36.03 -6.62 21.44
N LEU A 86 -36.99 -6.16 22.26
CA LEU A 86 -37.37 -6.85 23.49
C LEU A 86 -37.98 -8.22 23.23
N VAL A 87 -38.83 -8.35 22.21
CA VAL A 87 -39.45 -9.62 21.80
C VAL A 87 -38.39 -10.59 21.24
N ILE A 88 -37.42 -10.10 20.46
CA ILE A 88 -36.31 -10.94 19.98
C ILE A 88 -35.43 -11.39 21.16
N MET A 89 -35.12 -10.49 22.10
CA MET A 89 -34.31 -10.83 23.27
C MET A 89 -35.03 -11.82 24.19
N THR A 90 -36.34 -11.69 24.40
CA THR A 90 -37.10 -12.67 25.17
C THR A 90 -37.22 -14.02 24.46
N LEU A 91 -37.36 -14.03 23.13
CA LEU A 91 -37.36 -15.28 22.35
C LEU A 91 -35.99 -15.97 22.38
N VAL A 92 -34.89 -15.22 22.31
CA VAL A 92 -33.52 -15.75 22.43
C VAL A 92 -33.27 -16.28 23.85
N MET A 93 -33.68 -15.55 24.88
CA MET A 93 -33.53 -16.04 26.27
C MET A 93 -34.41 -17.24 26.56
N ALA A 94 -35.64 -17.30 26.02
CA ALA A 94 -36.50 -18.46 26.11
C ALA A 94 -35.91 -19.66 25.36
N SER A 95 -35.26 -19.46 24.21
CA SER A 95 -34.62 -20.56 23.47
C SER A 95 -33.41 -21.12 24.21
N TYR A 96 -32.66 -20.32 24.96
CA TYR A 96 -31.59 -20.81 25.83
C TYR A 96 -32.12 -21.61 27.04
N ILE A 97 -33.26 -21.21 27.61
CA ILE A 97 -33.88 -21.93 28.75
C ILE A 97 -34.52 -23.25 28.29
N LEU A 98 -35.12 -23.28 27.10
CA LEU A 98 -35.68 -24.51 26.51
C LEU A 98 -34.60 -25.45 25.94
N SER A 99 -33.43 -24.94 25.55
CA SER A 99 -32.29 -25.76 25.09
C SER A 99 -31.41 -26.28 26.23
N GLY A 100 -31.62 -25.83 27.46
CA GLY A 100 -30.90 -26.31 28.65
C GLY A 100 -31.29 -27.72 29.13
N VAL A 101 -32.24 -28.37 28.46
CA VAL A 101 -32.73 -29.72 28.82
C VAL A 101 -32.48 -30.77 27.71
N HIS A 102 -32.02 -30.38 26.52
CA HIS A 102 -31.62 -31.34 25.48
C HIS A 102 -30.30 -30.95 24.83
N GLN A 103 -29.28 -31.73 25.17
CA GLN A 103 -27.93 -31.68 24.62
C GLN A 103 -27.90 -32.37 23.26
N GLU A 104 -28.44 -31.75 22.21
CA GLU A 104 -28.08 -31.99 20.79
C GLU A 104 -28.47 -30.76 19.94
N LEU A 105 -27.49 -30.09 19.33
CA LEU A 105 -27.70 -28.93 18.46
C LEU A 105 -28.10 -29.38 17.05
N LEU A 106 -29.39 -29.26 16.73
CA LEU A 106 -29.92 -29.25 15.37
C LEU A 106 -29.94 -27.79 14.86
N ILE A 107 -28.92 -27.42 14.07
CA ILE A 107 -28.91 -26.55 12.87
C ILE A 107 -27.43 -26.31 12.50
N PRO A 108 -26.97 -26.69 11.29
CA PRO A 108 -25.58 -26.51 10.87
C PRO A 108 -25.28 -25.06 10.46
N SER A 109 -24.05 -24.64 10.74
CA SER A 109 -23.45 -23.37 10.33
C SER A 109 -23.31 -23.28 8.79
N PRO A 110 -23.57 -22.12 8.15
CA PRO A 110 -23.57 -22.00 6.68
C PRO A 110 -22.17 -21.91 6.04
N PHE A 111 -21.11 -22.35 6.72
CA PHE A 111 -19.75 -22.34 6.18
C PHE A 111 -19.12 -23.73 6.29
N HIS A 112 -19.40 -24.58 5.31
CA HIS A 112 -18.63 -25.80 5.09
C HIS A 112 -17.58 -25.58 4.00
N TYR A 113 -16.32 -25.71 4.41
CA TYR A 113 -15.16 -26.01 3.58
C TYR A 113 -15.42 -27.27 2.75
N GLY A 114 -15.35 -27.15 1.43
CA GLY A 114 -15.35 -28.29 0.52
C GLY A 114 -13.96 -28.90 0.43
N GLY A 115 -13.77 -30.06 1.06
CA GLY A 115 -12.70 -30.99 0.73
C GLY A 115 -12.98 -31.65 -0.63
N PHE A 116 -11.94 -31.79 -1.44
CA PHE A 116 -12.03 -32.40 -2.76
C PHE A 116 -12.43 -33.89 -2.68
N LEU A 117 -13.35 -34.27 -3.57
CA LEU A 117 -13.82 -35.62 -3.83
C LEU A 117 -12.69 -36.52 -4.36
N SER A 118 -12.62 -37.74 -3.83
CA SER A 118 -12.28 -38.93 -4.60
C SER A 118 -13.38 -39.98 -4.39
N ASN A 119 -14.00 -40.38 -5.50
CA ASN A 119 -15.18 -41.25 -5.62
C ASN A 119 -14.87 -42.74 -5.31
N PRO A 120 -15.90 -43.61 -5.20
CA PRO A 120 -15.93 -44.73 -4.27
C PRO A 120 -15.96 -46.13 -4.93
N GLY A 121 -15.79 -47.16 -4.10
CA GLY A 121 -16.28 -48.52 -4.34
C GLY A 121 -16.35 -49.29 -3.01
N VAL A 122 -17.55 -49.64 -2.53
CA VAL A 122 -18.14 -51.02 -2.52
C VAL A 122 -17.60 -51.86 -1.33
N VAL A 123 -18.34 -52.56 -0.47
CA VAL A 123 -19.76 -52.87 -0.21
C VAL A 123 -19.83 -53.56 1.19
N ASP A 124 -20.92 -53.30 1.92
CA ASP A 124 -21.68 -54.07 2.94
C ASP A 124 -21.04 -55.16 3.85
N SER A 125 -21.39 -55.13 5.15
CA SER A 125 -22.42 -56.01 5.77
C SER A 125 -22.36 -56.06 7.32
N GLU A 126 -23.55 -56.16 7.91
CA GLU A 126 -23.94 -56.13 9.32
C GLU A 126 -23.62 -57.43 10.13
N GLY A 127 -23.59 -57.34 11.47
CA GLY A 127 -23.75 -58.52 12.36
C GLY A 127 -23.15 -58.37 13.79
N PRO A 128 -23.92 -58.51 14.90
CA PRO A 128 -23.56 -57.99 16.23
C PRO A 128 -23.17 -59.04 17.29
N GLY A 129 -22.51 -58.57 18.36
CA GLY A 129 -22.45 -59.21 19.69
C GLY A 129 -21.06 -59.60 20.17
N ASP A 130 -20.50 -58.91 21.17
CA ASP A 130 -20.50 -59.41 22.56
C ASP A 130 -19.80 -58.43 23.53
N LEU A 131 -20.26 -58.45 24.78
CA LEU A 131 -19.80 -57.63 25.91
C LEU A 131 -18.29 -57.75 26.19
N LYS A 132 -17.63 -56.61 26.43
CA LYS A 132 -16.59 -56.46 27.50
C LYS A 132 -16.25 -55.00 27.74
N GLU A 133 -16.66 -54.49 28.91
CA GLU A 133 -16.11 -53.27 29.51
C GLU A 133 -14.64 -53.48 29.90
N HIS A 134 -13.73 -52.73 29.28
CA HIS A 134 -12.45 -52.40 29.88
C HIS A 134 -12.02 -50.98 29.48
N HIS A 135 -11.85 -50.16 30.52
CA HIS A 135 -11.05 -48.95 30.63
C HIS A 135 -10.78 -48.12 29.36
N HIS A 136 -11.37 -46.92 29.35
CA HIS A 136 -10.98 -45.81 28.48
C HIS A 136 -9.49 -45.49 28.61
N GLN A 137 -8.72 -45.92 27.61
CA GLN A 137 -7.50 -45.26 27.16
C GLN A 137 -7.89 -44.35 25.98
N PRO A 138 -7.79 -43.02 26.10
CA PRO A 138 -7.82 -42.17 24.91
C PRO A 138 -6.48 -42.36 24.20
N SER A 139 -6.56 -42.96 23.02
CA SER A 139 -5.50 -43.03 22.04
C SER A 139 -5.03 -41.62 21.68
N VAL A 140 -3.71 -41.53 21.60
CA VAL A 140 -2.92 -40.39 21.18
C VAL A 140 -3.41 -39.88 19.82
N ASN A 141 -3.75 -38.59 19.74
CA ASN A 141 -3.48 -37.77 18.56
C ASN A 141 -2.96 -36.40 19.04
N ASN A 142 -1.63 -36.35 19.08
CA ASN A 142 -0.78 -35.21 19.40
C ASN A 142 -1.02 -34.03 18.43
N ILE A 143 -1.55 -32.92 18.94
CA ILE A 143 -1.35 -31.58 18.35
C ILE A 143 -0.60 -30.75 19.39
N SER A 144 0.70 -31.02 19.53
CA SER A 144 1.64 -30.33 20.43
C SER A 144 3.01 -30.10 19.77
N TYR A 145 3.18 -30.50 18.50
CA TYR A 145 4.50 -30.82 17.94
C TYR A 145 5.24 -29.70 17.18
N VAL A 146 4.87 -28.42 17.31
CA VAL A 146 5.64 -27.34 16.65
C VAL A 146 5.89 -26.18 17.60
N LYS A 147 6.86 -26.33 18.50
CA LYS A 147 7.34 -25.23 19.36
C LYS A 147 8.85 -25.18 19.58
N ASP A 148 9.63 -26.11 19.04
CA ASP A 148 11.09 -26.13 19.20
C ASP A 148 11.84 -25.81 17.89
N TYR A 149 13.03 -25.20 18.03
CA TYR A 149 13.86 -24.77 16.89
C TYR A 149 14.14 -25.85 15.84
N PRO A 150 14.48 -27.11 16.23
CA PRO A 150 14.75 -28.16 15.26
C PRO A 150 13.56 -28.43 14.33
N SER A 151 12.35 -28.49 14.86
CA SER A 151 11.15 -28.74 14.07
C SER A 151 10.85 -27.59 13.10
N ILE A 152 10.92 -26.34 13.57
CA ILE A 152 10.71 -25.17 12.71
C ILE A 152 11.82 -25.05 11.66
N LYS A 153 13.05 -25.46 11.98
CA LYS A 153 14.15 -25.48 11.02
C LYS A 153 13.90 -26.46 9.87
N LEU A 154 13.24 -27.59 10.09
CA LEU A 154 12.86 -28.50 9.02
C LEU A 154 11.85 -27.85 8.05
N ILE A 155 10.86 -27.12 8.58
CA ILE A 155 9.91 -26.32 7.79
C ILE A 155 10.66 -25.28 6.94
N VAL A 156 11.59 -24.54 7.56
CA VAL A 156 12.41 -23.54 6.85
C VAL A 156 13.22 -24.21 5.75
N ASN A 157 13.89 -25.34 6.03
CA ASN A 157 14.67 -26.07 5.03
C ASN A 157 13.79 -26.53 3.85
N SER A 158 12.60 -27.06 4.13
CA SER A 158 11.60 -27.47 3.13
C SER A 158 11.18 -26.30 2.22
N ILE A 159 10.89 -25.13 2.80
CA ILE A 159 10.60 -23.91 2.03
C ILE A 159 11.81 -23.52 1.19
N THR A 160 13.00 -23.44 1.79
CA THR A 160 14.20 -22.95 1.10
C THR A 160 14.64 -23.83 -0.07
N ALA A 161 14.41 -25.14 0.01
CA ALA A 161 14.68 -26.08 -1.07
C ALA A 161 13.79 -25.86 -2.31
N ARG A 162 12.69 -25.12 -2.17
CA ARG A 162 11.71 -24.82 -3.23
C ARG A 162 11.76 -23.36 -3.69
N ILE A 163 12.71 -22.58 -3.20
CA ILE A 163 12.87 -21.19 -3.64
C ILE A 163 13.36 -21.18 -5.08
N GLU A 164 12.48 -20.75 -5.98
CA GLU A 164 12.81 -20.47 -7.37
C GLU A 164 12.37 -19.05 -7.72
N PHE A 165 13.31 -18.27 -8.26
CA PHE A 165 13.04 -16.92 -8.74
C PHE A 165 12.77 -16.96 -10.24
N THR A 166 11.49 -17.01 -10.60
CA THR A 166 11.04 -17.02 -11.99
C THR A 166 10.92 -15.59 -12.54
N THR A 167 11.10 -15.46 -13.86
CA THR A 167 10.78 -14.23 -14.57
C THR A 167 9.36 -14.35 -15.08
N ARG A 168 8.54 -13.32 -14.83
CA ARG A 168 7.16 -13.28 -15.30
C ARG A 168 7.07 -12.86 -16.77
N GLN A 169 5.99 -13.25 -17.42
CA GLN A 169 5.60 -12.65 -18.70
C GLN A 169 4.97 -11.27 -18.47
N LEU A 170 5.31 -10.30 -19.31
CA LEU A 170 4.74 -8.96 -19.24
C LEU A 170 3.39 -8.92 -19.99
N PRO A 171 2.38 -8.24 -19.46
CA PRO A 171 1.12 -8.05 -20.16
C PRO A 171 1.28 -7.05 -21.33
N ASP A 172 0.51 -7.27 -22.40
CA ASP A 172 0.43 -6.32 -23.51
C ASP A 172 -0.35 -5.06 -23.11
N LEU A 173 -0.04 -3.93 -23.76
CA LEU A 173 -0.69 -2.65 -23.49
C LEU A 173 -2.22 -2.71 -23.68
N GLU A 174 -2.69 -3.50 -24.65
CA GLU A 174 -4.13 -3.66 -24.89
C GLU A 174 -4.83 -4.41 -23.75
N ASP A 175 -4.16 -5.35 -23.08
CA ASP A 175 -4.73 -6.05 -21.94
C ASP A 175 -4.78 -5.15 -20.71
N LEU A 176 -3.75 -4.30 -20.51
CA LEU A 176 -3.80 -3.26 -19.48
C LEU A 176 -4.94 -2.27 -19.71
N LYS A 177 -5.19 -1.87 -20.96
CA LYS A 177 -6.32 -0.99 -21.30
C LYS A 177 -7.67 -1.64 -21.00
N LYS A 178 -7.84 -2.91 -21.36
CA LYS A 178 -9.09 -3.66 -21.05
C LYS A 178 -9.33 -3.75 -19.56
N GLN A 179 -8.28 -3.95 -18.77
CA GLN A 179 -8.38 -4.05 -17.31
C GLN A 179 -8.84 -2.73 -16.68
N GLU A 180 -8.43 -1.57 -17.22
CA GLU A 180 -8.64 -0.26 -16.60
C GLU A 180 -9.04 0.83 -17.62
N LEU A 181 -10.11 0.59 -18.38
CA LEU A 181 -10.61 1.45 -19.47
C LEU A 181 -10.74 2.93 -19.07
N HIS A 182 -11.31 3.20 -17.89
CA HIS A 182 -11.51 4.57 -17.42
C HIS A 182 -10.18 5.29 -17.15
N MET A 183 -9.17 4.60 -16.62
CA MET A 183 -7.87 5.23 -16.35
C MET A 183 -7.17 5.64 -17.65
N PHE A 184 -7.22 4.77 -18.67
CA PHE A 184 -6.66 5.06 -19.99
C PHE A 184 -7.49 6.07 -20.80
N SER A 185 -8.76 6.32 -20.44
CA SER A 185 -9.57 7.37 -21.08
C SER A 185 -9.34 8.76 -20.48
N VAL A 186 -8.98 8.85 -19.20
CA VAL A 186 -8.82 10.14 -18.49
C VAL A 186 -7.37 10.64 -18.42
N ILE A 187 -6.38 9.75 -18.47
CA ILE A 187 -4.97 10.12 -18.46
C ILE A 187 -4.48 10.20 -19.91
N PRO A 188 -4.01 11.37 -20.38
CA PRO A 188 -3.54 11.51 -21.75
C PRO A 188 -2.21 10.79 -21.97
N SER A 189 -1.91 10.48 -23.23
CA SER A 189 -0.61 9.94 -23.64
C SER A 189 0.48 11.00 -23.80
N LYS A 190 0.11 12.29 -23.78
CA LYS A 190 1.04 13.43 -23.90
C LYS A 190 0.86 14.38 -22.74
N PHE A 191 1.98 14.81 -22.18
CA PHE A 191 2.05 15.73 -21.05
C PHE A 191 2.69 17.07 -21.45
N LEU A 192 2.49 18.08 -20.61
CA LEU A 192 3.08 19.41 -20.78
C LEU A 192 4.63 19.32 -20.76
N PRO A 193 5.33 19.91 -21.74
CA PRO A 193 6.76 19.67 -21.94
C PRO A 193 7.67 20.30 -20.86
N ASN A 194 7.22 21.37 -20.20
CA ASN A 194 8.05 22.17 -19.28
C ASN A 194 7.77 21.88 -17.79
N SER A 195 7.13 20.75 -17.48
CA SER A 195 6.81 20.37 -16.10
C SER A 195 7.67 19.19 -15.65
N LYS A 196 8.28 19.28 -14.47
CA LYS A 196 8.99 18.13 -13.85
C LYS A 196 8.04 16.95 -13.67
N SER A 197 6.81 17.21 -13.22
CA SER A 197 5.76 16.19 -13.11
C SER A 197 5.00 16.05 -14.43
N PRO A 198 4.57 14.84 -14.85
CA PRO A 198 3.71 14.69 -16.02
C PRO A 198 2.34 15.33 -15.76
N CYS A 199 2.09 16.48 -16.37
CA CYS A 199 0.89 17.27 -16.13
C CYS A 199 0.11 17.55 -17.43
N TRP A 200 -1.19 17.78 -17.32
CA TRP A 200 -2.07 18.17 -18.42
C TRP A 200 -3.21 19.05 -17.93
N TYR A 201 -3.83 19.78 -18.86
CA TYR A 201 -5.07 20.51 -18.58
C TYR A 201 -6.28 19.63 -18.86
N GLU A 202 -7.23 19.64 -17.94
CA GLU A 202 -8.50 18.95 -18.05
C GLU A 202 -9.62 19.99 -18.00
N GLU A 203 -10.55 19.97 -18.97
CA GLU A 203 -11.70 20.87 -18.99
C GLU A 203 -12.61 20.61 -17.77
N PHE A 204 -12.97 21.68 -17.06
CA PHE A 204 -13.87 21.64 -15.92
C PHE A 204 -15.23 22.21 -16.30
N VAL A 205 -16.26 21.36 -16.30
CA VAL A 205 -17.62 21.70 -16.77
C VAL A 205 -18.54 22.16 -15.62
N GLY A 206 -17.97 22.55 -14.47
CA GLY A 206 -18.73 23.01 -13.30
C GLY A 206 -18.91 24.53 -13.21
N LYS A 207 -19.82 24.97 -12.34
CA LYS A 207 -19.99 26.39 -11.94
C LYS A 207 -19.06 26.73 -10.77
N ASN A 208 -18.95 28.01 -10.42
CA ASN A 208 -18.15 28.47 -9.27
C ASN A 208 -18.63 27.95 -7.91
N THR A 209 -19.88 27.50 -7.82
CA THR A 209 -20.46 26.86 -6.64
C THR A 209 -20.31 25.33 -6.66
N THR A 210 -19.83 24.74 -7.75
CA THR A 210 -19.66 23.28 -7.85
C THR A 210 -18.51 22.82 -6.96
N ASP A 211 -18.78 21.86 -6.08
CA ASP A 211 -17.77 21.24 -5.22
C ASP A 211 -17.12 20.04 -5.95
N PRO A 212 -15.85 20.15 -6.42
CA PRO A 212 -15.19 19.07 -7.14
C PRO A 212 -14.75 17.92 -6.22
N TYR A 213 -14.89 18.07 -4.90
CA TYR A 213 -14.48 17.07 -3.90
C TYR A 213 -15.67 16.38 -3.22
N LEU A 214 -16.92 16.70 -3.64
CA LEU A 214 -18.14 16.19 -3.00
C LEU A 214 -18.19 14.66 -2.91
N THR A 215 -17.69 13.97 -3.95
CA THR A 215 -17.68 12.50 -4.04
C THR A 215 -16.40 11.88 -3.50
N ASN A 216 -15.48 12.67 -2.94
CA ASN A 216 -14.23 12.14 -2.41
C ASN A 216 -14.46 11.51 -1.03
N SER A 217 -14.30 10.20 -0.90
CA SER A 217 -14.53 9.48 0.37
C SER A 217 -13.65 9.98 1.53
N TYR A 218 -12.47 10.56 1.30
CA TYR A 218 -11.72 11.18 2.40
C TYR A 218 -12.47 12.38 3.01
N VAL A 219 -13.20 13.16 2.21
CA VAL A 219 -14.08 14.24 2.69
C VAL A 219 -15.22 13.68 3.51
N LEU A 220 -15.84 12.60 3.01
CA LEU A 220 -17.04 12.01 3.61
C LEU A 220 -16.73 11.41 4.98
N TYR A 221 -15.66 10.63 5.09
CA TYR A 221 -15.42 9.78 6.27
C TYR A 221 -14.39 10.31 7.26
N SER A 222 -13.50 11.23 6.87
CA SER A 222 -12.47 11.75 7.77
C SER A 222 -12.73 13.18 8.20
N ARG A 223 -13.17 13.38 9.45
CA ARG A 223 -13.29 14.73 10.05
C ARG A 223 -12.00 15.53 9.95
N ARG A 224 -10.84 14.85 10.02
CA ARG A 224 -9.52 15.45 9.90
C ARG A 224 -9.26 16.05 8.52
N PHE A 225 -9.73 15.40 7.45
CA PHE A 225 -9.50 15.88 6.09
C PHE A 225 -10.56 16.88 5.61
N ARG A 226 -11.73 16.94 6.26
CA ARG A 226 -12.79 17.92 5.91
C ARG A 226 -12.27 19.35 5.84
N SER A 227 -11.52 19.81 6.85
CA SER A 227 -10.97 21.17 6.85
C SER A 227 -9.99 21.42 5.69
N THR A 228 -9.15 20.43 5.36
CA THR A 228 -8.25 20.50 4.21
C THR A 228 -9.03 20.60 2.90
N PHE A 229 -10.03 19.75 2.70
CA PHE A 229 -10.83 19.78 1.47
C PHE A 229 -11.75 21.00 1.38
N ASP A 230 -12.25 21.52 2.51
CA ASP A 230 -12.98 22.79 2.54
C ASP A 230 -12.09 23.95 2.08
N ALA A 231 -10.83 23.97 2.50
CA ALA A 231 -9.85 24.96 2.04
C ALA A 231 -9.55 24.79 0.54
N LEU A 232 -9.32 23.54 0.08
CA LEU A 232 -9.11 23.25 -1.34
C LEU A 232 -10.31 23.66 -2.19
N ARG A 233 -11.54 23.37 -1.74
CA ARG A 233 -12.78 23.77 -2.42
C ARG A 233 -12.89 25.28 -2.56
N LYS A 234 -12.64 26.02 -1.48
CA LYS A 234 -12.70 27.49 -1.49
C LYS A 234 -11.67 28.10 -2.45
N ALA A 235 -10.49 27.49 -2.55
CA ALA A 235 -9.43 27.96 -3.45
C ALA A 235 -9.61 27.48 -4.90
N PHE A 236 -10.39 26.41 -5.13
CA PHE A 236 -10.42 25.67 -6.40
C PHE A 236 -10.70 26.57 -7.61
N TRP A 237 -11.76 27.38 -7.56
CA TRP A 237 -12.15 28.21 -8.69
C TRP A 237 -11.06 29.21 -9.09
N GLY A 238 -10.36 29.80 -8.11
CA GLY A 238 -9.26 30.73 -8.36
C GLY A 238 -7.97 30.07 -8.87
N GLN A 239 -7.89 28.73 -8.87
CA GLN A 239 -6.77 27.95 -9.39
C GLN A 239 -7.03 27.44 -10.82
N LEU A 240 -8.21 27.68 -11.39
CA LEU A 240 -8.53 27.29 -12.76
C LEU A 240 -7.86 28.25 -13.75
N SER A 241 -7.43 27.72 -14.88
CA SER A 241 -7.08 28.52 -16.04
C SER A 241 -8.36 28.87 -16.79
N HIS A 242 -8.55 30.16 -17.07
CA HIS A 242 -9.72 30.67 -17.78
C HIS A 242 -9.31 31.12 -19.19
N THR A 243 -9.90 30.52 -20.22
CA THR A 243 -9.58 30.86 -21.62
C THR A 243 -10.80 30.65 -22.49
N ASN A 244 -11.15 31.66 -23.30
CA ASN A 244 -12.28 31.60 -24.25
C ASN A 244 -13.60 31.10 -23.63
N GLY A 245 -13.92 31.56 -22.41
CA GLY A 245 -15.13 31.15 -21.69
C GLY A 245 -15.11 29.74 -21.12
N LYS A 246 -14.02 28.99 -21.30
CA LYS A 246 -13.81 27.65 -20.72
C LYS A 246 -12.92 27.71 -19.47
N HIS A 247 -13.05 26.67 -18.65
CA HIS A 247 -12.30 26.50 -17.42
C HIS A 247 -11.47 25.23 -17.48
N PHE A 248 -10.20 25.32 -17.11
CA PHE A 248 -9.29 24.18 -17.13
C PHE A 248 -8.61 24.01 -15.77
N ARG A 249 -8.62 22.78 -15.24
CA ARG A 249 -7.85 22.41 -14.06
C ARG A 249 -6.56 21.74 -14.47
N LEU A 250 -5.47 22.05 -13.77
CA LEU A 250 -4.21 21.35 -13.94
C LEU A 250 -4.25 20.00 -13.20
N ARG A 251 -3.97 18.92 -13.93
CA ARG A 251 -3.78 17.57 -13.38
C ARG A 251 -2.34 17.15 -13.55
N CYS A 252 -1.82 16.41 -12.58
CA CYS A 252 -0.45 15.92 -12.61
C CYS A 252 -0.38 14.51 -12.02
N LEU A 253 0.43 13.66 -12.64
CA LEU A 253 0.93 12.45 -12.02
C LEU A 253 2.12 12.79 -11.09
N PRO A 254 2.40 11.97 -10.06
CA PRO A 254 3.58 12.13 -9.23
C PRO A 254 4.87 12.10 -10.04
N HIS A 255 5.82 13.00 -9.75
CA HIS A 255 7.16 12.97 -10.37
C HIS A 255 7.97 11.74 -9.96
N PHE A 256 7.77 11.28 -8.72
CA PHE A 256 8.42 10.11 -8.15
C PHE A 256 7.48 9.38 -7.19
N TYR A 257 7.83 8.14 -6.85
CA TYR A 257 7.08 7.30 -5.95
C TYR A 257 7.96 6.77 -4.82
N ILE A 258 7.47 6.82 -3.58
CA ILE A 258 8.02 6.02 -2.48
C ILE A 258 7.19 4.74 -2.44
N ILE A 259 7.70 3.66 -3.03
CA ILE A 259 6.90 2.44 -3.29
C ILE A 259 6.94 1.42 -2.16
N GLY A 260 7.74 1.67 -1.12
CA GLY A 260 7.83 0.78 0.02
C GLY A 260 9.14 0.87 0.76
N GLN A 261 9.38 0.00 1.73
CA GLN A 261 8.44 -1.02 2.24
C GLN A 261 7.85 -0.62 3.60
N PRO A 262 6.65 -1.10 3.98
CA PRO A 262 6.07 -0.75 5.27
C PRO A 262 6.99 -1.20 6.41
N LYS A 263 7.03 -0.37 7.46
CA LYS A 263 7.89 -0.55 8.65
C LYS A 263 9.40 -0.40 8.38
N CYS A 264 9.77 0.12 7.21
CA CYS A 264 11.16 0.45 6.87
C CYS A 264 11.49 1.94 6.99
N GLY A 265 10.62 2.78 7.58
CA GLY A 265 10.92 4.21 7.78
C GLY A 265 10.39 5.15 6.68
N THR A 266 9.52 4.67 5.79
CA THR A 266 8.93 5.48 4.70
C THR A 266 8.23 6.75 5.17
N THR A 267 7.63 6.76 6.37
CA THR A 267 7.04 7.98 6.95
C THR A 267 8.10 9.03 7.29
N ASP A 268 9.21 8.61 7.86
CA ASP A 268 10.31 9.53 8.18
C ASP A 268 10.94 10.12 6.92
N LEU A 269 11.20 9.27 5.92
CA LEU A 269 11.66 9.72 4.60
C LEU A 269 10.68 10.74 3.97
N TYR A 270 9.38 10.45 4.00
CA TYR A 270 8.33 11.32 3.49
C TYR A 270 8.30 12.67 4.23
N ASP A 271 8.35 12.66 5.57
CA ASP A 271 8.30 13.88 6.38
C ASP A 271 9.55 14.75 6.19
N ARG A 272 10.73 14.14 5.99
CA ARG A 272 11.96 14.87 5.67
C ARG A 272 11.95 15.46 4.26
N LEU A 273 11.48 14.71 3.25
CA LEU A 273 11.29 15.22 1.89
C LEU A 273 10.35 16.43 1.85
N ARG A 274 9.32 16.46 2.72
CA ARG A 274 8.38 17.61 2.83
C ARG A 274 9.04 18.92 3.26
N LEU A 275 10.23 18.85 3.87
CA LEU A 275 10.98 20.04 4.28
C LEU A 275 11.71 20.69 3.09
N HIS A 276 11.82 20.00 1.96
CA HIS A 276 12.45 20.53 0.75
C HIS A 276 11.51 21.51 0.02
N PRO A 277 11.94 22.73 -0.33
CA PRO A 277 11.05 23.76 -0.88
C PRO A 277 10.44 23.40 -2.24
N GLU A 278 11.20 22.70 -3.10
CA GLU A 278 10.75 22.23 -4.41
C GLU A 278 9.83 21.00 -4.35
N VAL A 279 9.70 20.34 -3.20
CA VAL A 279 8.88 19.13 -3.09
C VAL A 279 7.51 19.48 -2.54
N LYS A 280 6.48 19.22 -3.32
CA LYS A 280 5.08 19.33 -2.90
C LYS A 280 4.46 17.94 -2.87
N PHE A 281 3.82 17.60 -1.76
CA PHE A 281 3.10 16.34 -1.62
C PHE A 281 1.59 16.55 -1.73
N SER A 282 0.88 15.45 -2.00
CA SER A 282 -0.56 15.39 -1.87
C SER A 282 -1.02 15.78 -0.47
N ALA A 283 -2.28 16.25 -0.38
CA ALA A 283 -2.92 16.57 0.90
C ALA A 283 -2.92 15.37 1.88
N ILE A 284 -2.90 14.15 1.32
CA ILE A 284 -2.99 12.89 2.05
C ILE A 284 -1.75 12.06 1.74
N LYS A 285 -1.05 11.61 2.80
CA LYS A 285 -0.01 10.59 2.70
C LYS A 285 -0.67 9.25 2.45
N GLU A 286 -0.11 8.46 1.53
CA GLU A 286 -0.65 7.15 1.12
C GLU A 286 -2.09 7.27 0.59
N PRO A 287 -2.30 7.93 -0.56
CA PRO A 287 -3.64 8.06 -1.16
C PRO A 287 -4.22 6.73 -1.67
N HIS A 288 -3.45 5.64 -1.63
CA HIS A 288 -3.81 4.30 -2.08
C HIS A 288 -4.39 4.22 -3.51
N TRP A 289 -4.02 5.17 -4.38
CA TRP A 289 -4.50 5.21 -5.76
C TRP A 289 -3.91 4.07 -6.61
N TRP A 290 -2.62 3.81 -6.43
CA TRP A 290 -1.93 2.62 -6.93
C TRP A 290 -1.92 1.55 -5.83
N THR A 291 -2.83 0.57 -5.90
CA THR A 291 -2.99 -0.43 -4.83
C THR A 291 -3.30 -1.81 -5.37
N ARG A 292 -2.83 -2.85 -4.67
CA ARG A 292 -3.06 -4.26 -5.05
C ARG A 292 -4.55 -4.58 -5.10
N LYS A 293 -5.35 -3.99 -4.22
CA LYS A 293 -6.81 -4.15 -4.21
C LYS A 293 -7.51 -3.71 -5.49
N ARG A 294 -6.88 -2.84 -6.29
CA ARG A 294 -7.44 -2.35 -7.55
C ARG A 294 -7.10 -3.26 -8.72
N PHE A 295 -5.92 -3.88 -8.69
CA PHE A 295 -5.36 -4.57 -9.86
C PHE A 295 -5.11 -6.07 -9.66
N GLY A 296 -5.29 -6.60 -8.45
CA GLY A 296 -4.89 -7.97 -8.13
C GLY A 296 -5.79 -8.64 -7.10
N ASP A 297 -6.90 -9.20 -7.57
CA ASP A 297 -7.54 -10.35 -6.92
C ASP A 297 -7.19 -11.60 -7.72
N SER A 298 -6.09 -12.26 -7.36
CA SER A 298 -5.85 -13.65 -7.73
C SER A 298 -5.79 -14.47 -6.44
N THR A 299 -6.69 -15.43 -6.31
CA THR A 299 -6.79 -16.31 -5.13
C THR A 299 -5.91 -17.55 -5.27
N ASP A 300 -5.72 -18.04 -6.50
CA ASP A 300 -5.13 -19.36 -6.76
C ASP A 300 -4.06 -19.36 -7.87
N SER A 301 -3.67 -18.17 -8.37
CA SER A 301 -2.67 -18.04 -9.44
C SER A 301 -1.80 -16.80 -9.26
N GLU A 302 -0.66 -16.78 -9.96
CA GLU A 302 0.18 -15.61 -10.04
C GLU A 302 -0.59 -14.42 -10.65
N PRO A 303 -0.44 -13.20 -10.10
CA PRO A 303 -1.16 -12.04 -10.60
C PRO A 303 -0.72 -11.72 -12.03
N PRO A 304 -1.64 -11.68 -13.02
CA PRO A 304 -1.30 -11.41 -14.41
C PRO A 304 -0.91 -9.94 -14.64
N PHE A 305 -1.43 -9.05 -13.79
CA PHE A 305 -1.15 -7.61 -13.84
C PHE A 305 -0.65 -7.13 -12.48
N LEU A 306 0.33 -6.24 -12.50
CA LEU A 306 0.86 -5.60 -11.31
C LEU A 306 0.85 -4.09 -11.44
N ILE A 307 0.94 -3.41 -10.28
CA ILE A 307 0.90 -1.94 -10.20
C ILE A 307 1.94 -1.28 -11.11
N GLN A 308 3.15 -1.85 -11.17
CA GLN A 308 4.24 -1.33 -12.00
C GLN A 308 3.94 -1.39 -13.50
N ASP A 309 3.11 -2.31 -13.97
CA ASP A 309 2.72 -2.39 -15.39
C ASP A 309 1.93 -1.15 -15.78
N PHE A 310 0.95 -0.79 -14.95
CA PHE A 310 0.16 0.41 -15.16
C PHE A 310 0.98 1.69 -14.98
N ILE A 311 1.83 1.77 -13.96
CA ILE A 311 2.69 2.96 -13.77
C ILE A 311 3.59 3.14 -15.00
N HIS A 312 4.20 2.06 -15.50
CA HIS A 312 5.07 2.14 -16.67
C HIS A 312 4.31 2.56 -17.94
N ALA A 313 3.08 2.08 -18.13
CA ALA A 313 2.25 2.46 -19.27
C ALA A 313 1.98 3.98 -19.35
N PHE A 314 1.87 4.68 -18.21
CA PHE A 314 1.69 6.14 -18.17
C PHE A 314 2.98 6.93 -17.95
N GLN A 315 3.94 6.35 -17.24
CA GLN A 315 5.18 7.01 -16.78
C GLN A 315 6.38 6.06 -16.90
N PRO A 316 6.83 5.76 -18.13
CA PRO A 316 7.95 4.85 -18.35
C PRO A 316 9.25 5.34 -17.69
N HIS A 317 9.38 6.66 -17.50
CA HIS A 317 10.53 7.30 -16.87
C HIS A 317 10.31 7.66 -15.38
N ALA A 318 9.35 7.02 -14.71
CA ALA A 318 9.09 7.27 -13.28
C ALA A 318 10.35 7.00 -12.43
N LYS A 319 10.57 7.84 -11.40
CA LYS A 319 11.58 7.61 -10.37
C LYS A 319 10.97 6.90 -9.16
N LEU A 320 11.64 5.87 -8.69
CA LEU A 320 11.13 4.96 -7.66
C LEU A 320 12.11 4.93 -6.48
N ILE A 321 11.63 5.24 -5.28
CA ILE A 321 12.40 5.18 -4.05
C ILE A 321 11.88 4.02 -3.21
N VAL A 322 12.80 3.16 -2.77
CA VAL A 322 12.54 2.04 -1.88
C VAL A 322 13.37 2.21 -0.62
N MET A 323 12.73 2.18 0.54
CA MET A 323 13.40 2.10 1.83
C MET A 323 13.20 0.71 2.40
N LEU A 324 14.30 0.01 2.68
CA LEU A 324 14.33 -1.34 3.22
C LEU A 324 14.94 -1.33 4.62
N ARG A 325 14.68 -2.40 5.36
CA ARG A 325 15.20 -2.66 6.71
C ARG A 325 15.47 -4.16 6.79
N ASP A 326 16.37 -4.60 7.68
CA ASP A 326 16.50 -6.03 8.03
C ASP A 326 15.09 -6.66 8.13
N PRO A 327 14.76 -7.64 7.26
CA PRO A 327 13.41 -8.20 7.18
C PRO A 327 12.97 -8.87 8.48
N VAL A 328 13.91 -9.38 9.30
CA VAL A 328 13.64 -9.94 10.63
C VAL A 328 13.11 -8.84 11.56
N GLU A 329 13.85 -7.74 11.66
CA GLU A 329 13.48 -6.58 12.47
C GLU A 329 12.25 -5.83 11.93
N ARG A 330 12.07 -5.84 10.60
CA ARG A 330 10.89 -5.33 9.92
C ARG A 330 9.65 -6.11 10.34
N LEU A 331 9.69 -7.45 10.29
CA LEU A 331 8.59 -8.31 10.70
C LEU A 331 8.22 -8.11 12.17
N TYR A 332 9.21 -8.03 13.05
CA TYR A 332 8.94 -7.78 14.47
C TYR A 332 8.36 -6.38 14.70
N SER A 333 8.86 -5.37 13.99
CA SER A 333 8.26 -4.03 14.04
C SER A 333 6.84 -3.99 13.49
N ASP A 334 6.51 -4.88 12.55
CA ASP A 334 5.19 -5.05 11.96
C ASP A 334 4.22 -5.64 12.98
N TYR A 335 4.61 -6.77 13.58
CA TYR A 335 3.91 -7.41 14.68
C TYR A 335 3.61 -6.42 15.81
N LEU A 336 4.64 -5.71 16.30
CA LEU A 336 4.47 -4.73 17.36
C LEU A 336 3.51 -3.59 16.98
N TYR A 337 3.38 -3.25 15.70
CA TYR A 337 2.50 -2.17 15.28
C TYR A 337 1.05 -2.61 15.08
N PHE A 338 0.82 -3.82 14.56
CA PHE A 338 -0.50 -4.31 14.14
C PHE A 338 -1.14 -5.32 15.10
N ALA A 339 -0.36 -6.01 15.93
CA ALA A 339 -0.90 -6.95 16.90
C ALA A 339 -1.82 -6.25 17.91
N SER A 340 -2.89 -6.94 18.30
CA SER A 340 -3.84 -6.52 19.33
C SER A 340 -3.18 -6.46 20.73
N SER A 341 -3.97 -6.14 21.76
CA SER A 341 -3.54 -6.23 23.16
C SER A 341 -2.90 -7.60 23.49
N ASN A 342 -1.95 -7.61 24.44
CA ASN A 342 -1.16 -8.77 24.91
C ASN A 342 0.00 -9.19 23.99
N LYS A 343 0.82 -8.23 23.56
CA LYS A 343 2.05 -8.51 22.79
C LYS A 343 3.13 -9.10 23.70
N SER A 344 3.85 -10.11 23.25
CA SER A 344 5.00 -10.68 23.94
C SER A 344 5.98 -11.34 22.97
N ALA A 345 7.19 -11.65 23.44
CA ALA A 345 8.15 -12.41 22.65
C ALA A 345 7.66 -13.85 22.37
N ASP A 346 6.91 -14.44 23.31
CA ASP A 346 6.30 -15.76 23.17
C ASP A 346 5.20 -15.77 22.10
N ASP A 347 4.24 -14.83 22.17
CA ASP A 347 3.18 -14.71 21.16
C ASP A 347 3.76 -14.44 19.76
N PHE A 348 4.83 -13.63 19.67
CA PHE A 348 5.51 -13.44 18.39
C PHE A 348 6.16 -14.73 17.88
N HIS A 349 6.78 -15.53 18.74
CA HIS A 349 7.39 -16.80 18.35
C HIS A 349 6.34 -17.79 17.84
N GLU A 350 5.23 -17.96 18.55
CA GLU A 350 4.15 -18.86 18.14
C GLU A 350 3.57 -18.46 16.79
N LYS A 351 3.31 -17.16 16.58
CA LYS A 351 2.80 -16.66 15.29
C LYS A 351 3.79 -16.82 14.15
N VAL A 352 5.09 -16.69 14.41
CA VAL A 352 6.12 -16.96 13.38
C VAL A 352 6.10 -18.43 12.99
N ALA A 353 6.03 -19.35 13.94
CA ALA A 353 5.96 -20.79 13.66
C ALA A 353 4.73 -21.15 12.82
N GLU A 354 3.56 -20.64 13.22
CA GLU A 354 2.30 -20.84 12.49
C GLU A 354 2.35 -20.26 11.06
N ALA A 355 2.86 -19.04 10.91
CA ALA A 355 2.97 -18.41 9.59
C ALA A 355 3.93 -19.16 8.66
N LEU A 356 5.02 -19.72 9.19
CA LEU A 356 5.96 -20.55 8.42
C LEU A 356 5.29 -21.84 7.95
N GLN A 357 4.50 -22.51 8.80
CA GLN A 357 3.77 -23.71 8.41
C GLN A 357 2.74 -23.42 7.30
N LEU A 358 1.98 -22.33 7.42
CA LEU A 358 1.04 -21.90 6.39
C LEU A 358 1.74 -21.59 5.06
N PHE A 359 2.89 -20.92 5.13
CA PHE A 359 3.67 -20.59 3.95
C PHE A 359 4.29 -21.83 3.30
N GLU A 360 4.80 -22.78 4.09
CA GLU A 360 5.28 -24.09 3.62
C GLU A 360 4.19 -24.81 2.84
N ASN A 361 3.00 -24.96 3.43
CA ASN A 361 1.89 -25.65 2.79
C ASN A 361 1.55 -25.06 1.42
N CYS A 362 1.64 -23.73 1.27
CA CYS A 362 1.44 -23.10 -0.03
C CYS A 362 2.56 -23.44 -1.03
N VAL A 363 3.83 -23.33 -0.65
CA VAL A 363 4.95 -23.56 -1.59
C VAL A 363 5.16 -25.05 -1.94
N LEU A 364 4.47 -25.96 -1.24
CA LEU A 364 4.40 -27.37 -1.64
C LEU A 364 3.58 -27.55 -2.93
N ASP A 365 2.50 -26.79 -3.07
CA ASP A 365 1.50 -26.95 -4.15
C ASP A 365 1.61 -25.87 -5.24
N TYR A 366 2.16 -24.70 -4.90
CA TYR A 366 2.21 -23.53 -5.78
C TYR A 366 3.63 -22.94 -5.89
N SER A 367 3.83 -22.11 -6.92
CA SER A 367 5.08 -21.37 -7.05
C SER A 367 5.28 -20.41 -5.88
N LEU A 368 6.55 -20.13 -5.54
CA LEU A 368 6.91 -19.11 -4.55
C LEU A 368 6.17 -17.79 -4.82
N ARG A 369 6.18 -17.36 -6.08
CA ARG A 369 5.56 -16.13 -6.54
C ARG A 369 4.04 -16.13 -6.31
N ALA A 370 3.34 -17.22 -6.61
CA ALA A 370 1.91 -17.35 -6.34
C ALA A 370 1.62 -17.20 -4.83
N CYS A 371 2.39 -17.88 -3.97
CA CYS A 371 2.24 -17.79 -2.52
C CYS A 371 2.50 -16.38 -1.97
N VAL A 372 3.51 -15.67 -2.48
CA VAL A 372 3.84 -14.30 -2.04
C VAL A 372 2.73 -13.30 -2.36
N TYR A 373 2.03 -13.49 -3.49
CA TYR A 373 0.93 -12.61 -3.91
C TYR A 373 -0.47 -13.10 -3.48
N ASN A 374 -0.59 -14.31 -2.94
CA ASN A 374 -1.87 -14.88 -2.52
C ASN A 374 -2.48 -14.08 -1.34
N ASN A 375 -3.53 -13.30 -1.62
CA ASN A 375 -4.18 -12.45 -0.62
C ASN A 375 -4.88 -13.28 0.48
N THR A 376 -5.43 -14.45 0.14
CA THR A 376 -6.08 -15.35 1.10
C THR A 376 -5.08 -15.85 2.14
N LEU A 377 -3.94 -16.39 1.67
CA LEU A 377 -2.84 -16.82 2.54
C LEU A 377 -2.32 -15.64 3.36
N ASN A 378 -2.09 -14.49 2.73
CA ASN A 378 -1.57 -13.29 3.37
C ASN A 378 -2.48 -12.74 4.48
N ASN A 379 -3.79 -12.93 4.37
CA ASN A 379 -4.77 -12.55 5.39
C ASN A 379 -4.91 -13.61 6.49
N ALA A 380 -4.67 -14.88 6.16
CA ALA A 380 -4.70 -15.99 7.11
C ALA A 380 -3.45 -16.03 8.00
N MET A 381 -2.28 -15.65 7.50
CA MET A 381 -1.04 -15.67 8.27
C MET A 381 -1.10 -14.68 9.46
N PRO A 382 -0.75 -15.12 10.68
CA PRO A 382 -0.80 -14.26 11.87
C PRO A 382 0.31 -13.19 11.92
N VAL A 383 1.36 -13.35 11.12
CA VAL A 383 2.39 -12.34 10.86
C VAL A 383 2.70 -12.27 9.37
N ARG A 384 3.07 -11.09 8.88
CA ARG A 384 3.23 -10.81 7.44
C ARG A 384 4.63 -11.12 6.93
N LEU A 385 4.98 -12.41 6.88
CA LEU A 385 6.29 -12.91 6.40
C LEU A 385 6.62 -12.41 4.99
N GLN A 386 5.66 -12.50 4.08
CA GLN A 386 5.76 -12.20 2.66
C GLN A 386 6.28 -10.78 2.38
N VAL A 387 5.96 -9.82 3.24
CA VAL A 387 6.34 -8.40 3.05
C VAL A 387 7.86 -8.20 3.14
N GLY A 388 8.56 -9.09 3.85
CA GLY A 388 10.03 -9.10 3.95
C GLY A 388 10.74 -9.76 2.77
N LEU A 389 10.01 -10.39 1.83
CA LEU A 389 10.57 -11.09 0.68
C LEU A 389 10.92 -10.12 -0.45
N TYR A 390 11.77 -9.14 -0.15
CA TYR A 390 12.03 -7.98 -1.02
C TYR A 390 12.52 -8.36 -2.41
N ALA A 391 13.33 -9.42 -2.54
CA ALA A 391 13.85 -9.88 -3.82
C ALA A 391 12.73 -10.25 -4.81
N VAL A 392 11.66 -10.91 -4.34
CA VAL A 392 10.52 -11.31 -5.18
C VAL A 392 9.85 -10.08 -5.78
N TYR A 393 9.57 -9.07 -4.95
CA TYR A 393 8.94 -7.84 -5.41
C TYR A 393 9.86 -7.02 -6.30
N LEU A 394 11.14 -6.88 -5.94
CA LEU A 394 12.08 -6.05 -6.69
C LEU A 394 12.33 -6.62 -8.10
N LEU A 395 12.41 -7.94 -8.26
CA LEU A 395 12.55 -8.57 -9.57
C LEU A 395 11.37 -8.23 -10.50
N ASP A 396 10.15 -8.13 -9.98
CA ASP A 396 9.00 -7.71 -10.81
C ASP A 396 8.98 -6.24 -11.19
N TRP A 397 9.52 -5.41 -10.31
CA TRP A 397 9.70 -4.00 -10.59
C TRP A 397 10.77 -3.81 -11.67
N LEU A 398 11.88 -4.57 -11.57
CA LEU A 398 12.98 -4.56 -12.54
C LEU A 398 12.63 -5.24 -13.87
N SER A 399 11.57 -6.05 -13.92
CA SER A 399 11.08 -6.60 -15.19
C SER A 399 10.45 -5.53 -16.10
N VAL A 400 10.16 -4.35 -15.57
CA VAL A 400 9.46 -3.26 -16.28
C VAL A 400 10.27 -1.97 -16.28
N PHE A 401 10.96 -1.67 -15.18
CA PHE A 401 11.74 -0.45 -15.02
C PHE A 401 13.24 -0.74 -14.97
N SER A 402 14.06 0.18 -15.50
CA SER A 402 15.51 0.02 -15.45
C SER A 402 16.05 0.27 -14.02
N LYS A 403 17.20 -0.32 -13.69
CA LYS A 403 17.79 -0.23 -12.34
C LYS A 403 18.11 1.21 -11.93
N GLU A 404 18.45 2.07 -12.89
CA GLU A 404 18.81 3.48 -12.68
C GLU A 404 17.61 4.33 -12.24
N GLN A 405 16.39 3.83 -12.47
CA GLN A 405 15.15 4.47 -12.02
C GLN A 405 14.83 4.18 -10.54
N PHE A 406 15.66 3.38 -9.86
CA PHE A 406 15.49 3.04 -8.46
C PHE A 406 16.56 3.68 -7.57
N LEU A 407 16.12 4.28 -6.46
CA LEU A 407 16.96 4.57 -5.31
C LEU A 407 16.54 3.65 -4.16
N ILE A 408 17.42 2.71 -3.82
CA ILE A 408 17.17 1.73 -2.76
C ILE A 408 18.04 2.09 -1.55
N LEU A 409 17.38 2.31 -0.42
CA LEU A 409 17.97 2.81 0.82
C LEU A 409 17.79 1.79 1.94
N ARG A 410 18.75 1.71 2.86
CA ARG A 410 18.61 0.98 4.12
C ARG A 410 18.23 1.93 5.24
N LEU A 411 17.29 1.51 6.09
CA LEU A 411 16.87 2.27 7.26
C LEU A 411 18.03 2.44 8.24
N GLU A 412 18.90 1.44 8.37
CA GLU A 412 20.06 1.45 9.25
C GLU A 412 21.06 2.55 8.83
N ASP A 413 21.30 2.72 7.53
CA ASP A 413 22.13 3.78 6.98
C ASP A 413 21.49 5.15 7.14
N HIS A 414 20.18 5.23 6.91
CA HIS A 414 19.43 6.47 7.12
C HIS A 414 19.45 6.92 8.58
N ALA A 415 19.27 5.98 9.52
CA ALA A 415 19.29 6.27 10.95
C ALA A 415 20.67 6.68 11.45
N SER A 416 21.75 6.09 10.90
CA SER A 416 23.13 6.45 11.26
C SER A 416 23.58 7.77 10.63
N ASN A 417 23.17 8.08 9.40
CA ASN A 417 23.51 9.31 8.71
C ASN A 417 22.36 9.82 7.82
N VAL A 418 21.41 10.52 8.45
CA VAL A 418 20.26 11.14 7.79
C VAL A 418 20.71 12.15 6.74
N LYS A 419 21.75 12.95 7.03
CA LYS A 419 22.25 13.99 6.12
C LYS A 419 22.68 13.38 4.80
N TYR A 420 23.56 12.39 4.85
CA TYR A 420 24.06 11.70 3.67
C TYR A 420 22.95 11.02 2.88
N THR A 421 22.05 10.31 3.57
CA THR A 421 20.95 9.60 2.91
C THR A 421 19.98 10.56 2.21
N MET A 422 19.65 11.68 2.84
CA MET A 422 18.79 12.69 2.23
C MET A 422 19.45 13.44 1.08
N GLN A 423 20.77 13.66 1.13
CA GLN A 423 21.52 14.22 -0.01
C GLN A 423 21.41 13.31 -1.24
N ARG A 424 21.61 12.00 -1.07
CA ARG A 424 21.41 11.02 -2.15
C ARG A 424 19.99 11.05 -2.73
N VAL A 425 18.98 11.23 -1.86
CA VAL A 425 17.58 11.39 -2.31
C VAL A 425 17.40 12.64 -3.15
N PHE A 426 17.99 13.77 -2.74
CA PHE A 426 17.88 15.03 -3.49
C PHE A 426 18.60 14.97 -4.84
N GLU A 427 19.79 14.38 -4.87
CA GLU A 427 20.54 14.12 -6.11
C GLU A 427 19.75 13.21 -7.05
N PHE A 428 19.25 12.09 -6.54
CA PHE A 428 18.42 11.17 -7.32
C PHE A 428 17.19 11.84 -7.91
N LEU A 429 16.57 12.78 -7.20
CA LEU A 429 15.39 13.54 -7.65
C LEU A 429 15.73 14.81 -8.45
N ASN A 430 17.00 15.14 -8.66
CA ASN A 430 17.44 16.40 -9.29
C ASN A 430 16.84 17.64 -8.61
N LEU A 431 16.94 17.67 -7.28
CA LEU A 431 16.51 18.79 -6.44
C LEU A 431 17.69 19.72 -6.14
N GLY A 432 17.41 21.02 -6.00
CA GLY A 432 18.41 22.02 -5.63
C GLY A 432 18.96 21.83 -4.21
N PRO A 433 20.05 22.52 -3.85
CA PRO A 433 20.62 22.43 -2.53
C PRO A 433 19.71 23.05 -1.47
N LEU A 434 19.78 22.53 -0.24
CA LEU A 434 19.15 23.14 0.93
C LEU A 434 20.02 24.27 1.49
N SER A 435 19.38 25.30 2.05
CA SER A 435 20.08 26.22 2.94
C SER A 435 20.52 25.52 4.23
N GLU A 436 21.56 26.02 4.89
CA GLU A 436 22.06 25.47 6.16
C GLU A 436 20.95 25.32 7.22
N LYS A 437 20.04 26.30 7.28
CA LYS A 437 18.89 26.26 8.21
C LYS A 437 17.92 25.13 7.87
N GLN A 438 17.64 24.90 6.59
CA GLN A 438 16.75 23.82 6.16
C GLN A 438 17.41 22.46 6.39
N GLU A 439 18.70 22.32 6.08
CA GLU A 439 19.45 21.09 6.34
C GLU A 439 19.50 20.79 7.85
N ALA A 440 19.79 21.80 8.69
CA ALA A 440 19.79 21.64 10.14
C ALA A 440 18.41 21.26 10.69
N LEU A 441 17.33 21.86 10.17
CA LEU A 441 15.97 21.47 10.55
C LEU A 441 15.70 20.03 10.14
N LEU A 442 16.09 19.65 8.94
CA LEU A 442 15.88 18.30 8.41
C LEU A 442 16.66 17.27 9.22
N THR A 443 17.92 17.52 9.58
CA THR A 443 18.77 16.53 10.29
C THR A 443 18.45 16.44 11.77
N LYS A 444 18.09 17.56 12.42
CA LYS A 444 17.74 17.61 13.85
C LYS A 444 16.30 17.18 14.15
N SER A 445 15.44 17.08 13.13
CA SER A 445 14.06 16.62 13.32
C SER A 445 14.05 15.17 13.83
N PRO A 446 13.28 14.88 14.90
CA PRO A 446 13.19 13.53 15.45
C PRO A 446 12.62 12.57 14.41
N ALA A 447 12.98 11.30 14.52
CA ALA A 447 12.48 10.30 13.59
C ALA A 447 10.96 10.13 13.72
N SER A 448 10.26 10.12 12.58
CA SER A 448 8.81 9.92 12.56
C SER A 448 8.40 8.45 12.69
N ASN A 449 7.21 8.21 13.24
CA ASN A 449 6.57 6.88 13.30
C ASN A 449 7.43 5.79 13.96
N VAL A 450 8.19 6.18 14.99
CA VAL A 450 9.00 5.28 15.82
C VAL A 450 8.12 4.38 16.69
N ARG A 451 8.68 3.26 17.18
CA ARG A 451 8.01 2.35 18.12
C ARG A 451 7.49 3.13 19.34
N ARG A 452 6.30 2.78 19.81
CA ARG A 452 5.71 3.36 21.01
C ARG A 452 6.52 2.98 22.24
N PRO A 453 6.47 3.77 23.33
CA PRO A 453 7.16 3.41 24.57
C PRO A 453 6.79 2.01 25.09
N GLU A 454 5.49 1.67 25.09
CA GLU A 454 4.99 0.33 25.48
C GLU A 454 5.64 -0.80 24.65
N ASP A 455 5.76 -0.62 23.33
CA ASP A 455 6.35 -1.61 22.43
C ASP A 455 7.88 -1.70 22.58
N ARG A 456 8.54 -0.62 23.02
CA ARG A 456 9.99 -0.64 23.31
C ARG A 456 10.29 -1.40 24.59
N ASN A 457 9.42 -1.27 25.58
CA ASN A 457 9.58 -1.90 26.89
C ASN A 457 9.42 -3.43 26.83
N LEU A 458 8.75 -3.96 25.80
CA LEU A 458 8.69 -5.41 25.53
C LEU A 458 10.06 -6.03 25.21
N GLY A 459 11.03 -5.21 24.78
CA GLY A 459 12.37 -5.67 24.48
C GLY A 459 12.48 -6.37 23.11
N PRO A 460 13.56 -7.15 22.90
CA PRO A 460 13.78 -7.89 21.66
C PRO A 460 12.92 -9.16 21.58
N MET A 461 12.74 -9.68 20.36
CA MET A 461 12.24 -11.04 20.16
C MET A 461 13.19 -12.08 20.75
N TRP A 462 12.72 -13.32 20.96
CA TRP A 462 13.58 -14.40 21.41
C TRP A 462 14.75 -14.67 20.43
N PRO A 463 15.97 -14.95 20.93
CA PRO A 463 17.13 -15.27 20.07
C PRO A 463 16.87 -16.43 19.11
N VAL A 464 16.08 -17.42 19.54
CA VAL A 464 15.69 -18.55 18.72
C VAL A 464 14.79 -18.13 17.55
N THR A 465 13.81 -17.25 17.79
CA THR A 465 12.94 -16.67 16.75
C THR A 465 13.78 -15.86 15.76
N GLN A 466 14.73 -15.06 16.26
CA GLN A 466 15.64 -14.31 15.41
C GLN A 466 16.42 -15.24 14.48
N ARG A 467 16.97 -16.35 14.99
CA ARG A 467 17.70 -17.33 14.18
C ARG A 467 16.81 -17.99 13.13
N ILE A 468 15.60 -18.42 13.50
CA ILE A 468 14.62 -19.00 12.56
C ILE A 468 14.35 -18.04 11.38
N LEU A 469 14.09 -16.77 11.70
CA LEU A 469 13.79 -15.77 10.67
C LEU A 469 15.02 -15.42 9.84
N GLN A 470 16.23 -15.44 10.42
CA GLN A 470 17.48 -15.27 9.67
C GLN A 470 17.69 -16.42 8.68
N ASP A 471 17.46 -17.67 9.12
CA ASP A 471 17.55 -18.85 8.25
C ASP A 471 16.51 -18.77 7.11
N PHE A 472 15.27 -18.36 7.43
CA PHE A 472 14.19 -18.18 6.45
C PHE A 472 14.47 -17.07 5.44
N TYR A 473 14.86 -15.87 5.89
CA TYR A 473 15.11 -14.72 5.00
C TYR A 473 16.46 -14.80 4.28
N GLY A 474 17.41 -15.60 4.76
CA GLY A 474 18.78 -15.68 4.26
C GLY A 474 18.89 -15.84 2.74
N PRO A 475 18.24 -16.84 2.11
CA PRO A 475 18.28 -17.02 0.66
C PRO A 475 17.68 -15.83 -0.13
N PHE A 476 16.63 -15.20 0.40
CA PHE A 476 16.02 -14.03 -0.23
C PHE A 476 16.93 -12.80 -0.13
N ASN A 477 17.62 -12.62 1.00
CA ASN A 477 18.61 -11.56 1.19
C ASN A 477 19.83 -11.77 0.28
N ALA A 478 20.28 -13.03 0.11
CA ALA A 478 21.32 -13.38 -0.85
C ALA A 478 20.95 -12.99 -2.28
N ARG A 479 19.73 -13.32 -2.70
CA ARG A 479 19.23 -12.90 -4.01
C ARG A 479 19.13 -11.38 -4.13
N LEU A 480 18.66 -10.69 -3.09
CA LEU A 480 18.55 -9.24 -3.07
C LEU A 480 19.93 -8.58 -3.21
N ALA A 481 20.90 -8.98 -2.38
CA ALA A 481 22.27 -8.48 -2.42
C ALA A 481 22.92 -8.70 -3.80
N GLN A 482 22.69 -9.87 -4.40
CA GLN A 482 23.15 -10.17 -5.76
C GLN A 482 22.54 -9.21 -6.81
N VAL A 483 21.21 -9.02 -6.80
CA VAL A 483 20.51 -8.12 -7.73
C VAL A 483 20.96 -6.67 -7.57
N LEU A 484 21.20 -6.25 -6.34
CA LEU A 484 21.65 -4.91 -6.02
C LEU A 484 23.15 -4.71 -6.27
N ALA A 485 23.92 -5.80 -6.31
CA ALA A 485 25.39 -5.80 -6.24
C ALA A 485 25.90 -5.09 -4.97
N ASP A 486 25.25 -5.39 -3.84
CA ASP A 486 25.55 -4.77 -2.55
C ASP A 486 25.31 -5.76 -1.39
N GLU A 487 26.42 -6.27 -0.83
CA GLU A 487 26.42 -7.21 0.30
C GLU A 487 25.81 -6.63 1.58
N ALA A 488 25.65 -5.31 1.68
CA ALA A 488 25.05 -4.67 2.83
C ALA A 488 23.56 -5.08 3.00
N PHE A 489 22.91 -5.54 1.93
CA PHE A 489 21.56 -6.12 1.96
C PHE A 489 21.51 -7.60 2.36
N MET A 490 22.63 -8.20 2.74
CA MET A 490 22.63 -9.50 3.42
C MET A 490 22.19 -9.39 4.89
N TRP A 491 22.32 -8.21 5.49
CA TRP A 491 22.13 -7.98 6.93
C TRP A 491 22.89 -8.99 7.82
N LYS A 492 24.09 -9.41 7.38
CA LYS A 492 25.01 -10.17 8.24
C LYS A 492 25.41 -9.27 9.40
N LYS A 493 25.17 -9.72 10.64
CA LYS A 493 25.73 -9.05 11.82
C LYS A 493 27.25 -9.21 11.75
N THR A 494 27.97 -8.10 11.61
CA THR A 494 29.43 -8.03 11.80
C THR A 494 29.81 -8.24 13.25
#